data_AF-A0A3C0C245-F1
#
_entry.id   AF-A0A3C0C245-F1
#
_cell.length_a   1.000
_cell.length_b   1.000
_cell.length_c   1.000
_cell.angle_alpha   90.00
_cell.angle_beta   90.00
_cell.angle_gamma   90.00
#
_symmetry.space_group_name_H-M   'P 1'
#
loop_
_entity.id
_entity.type
_entity.pdbx_description
1 polymer ?
#
loop_
_entity_poly.entity_id
_entity_poly.type
_entity_poly.pdbx_seq_one_letter_code
_entity_poly.pdbx_strand_id
1 'polypeptide(L)'
;MSSVKILFFILTLGYILGSIKFFNIRLGTSGVLLVALIFGHFGQEISGAVRDIGLVCFVASVGLIAGPVFFCNFKSRAVAYMVIGFVTIISGAALCVASIKILGIPVPLAIGIMNGALTSTPGLAAAIEATGDPTASIGYGIAYPFGVLGVVLFVQIVPRILRIDFSQTKPVMDCGQDLQPEGTAGKGSMKIDPFGFFPLVLTIAAGLIAAKIVIPLPGGARFSLGASGGPLLTGLIIGYFGHIGPISLEVRKSTLETMREFGLALFLAGAGAAA
;
A
#
# COMPACT_ATOMS: atom_id res chain seq x y z
N MET A 1 -15.62 -2.34 -25.40
CA MET A 1 -15.84 -3.64 -24.71
C MET A 1 -16.55 -3.36 -23.38
N SER A 2 -17.19 -4.34 -22.73
CA SER A 2 -17.69 -4.10 -21.36
C SER A 2 -16.51 -3.84 -20.41
N SER A 3 -16.64 -2.91 -19.47
CA SER A 3 -15.58 -2.56 -18.49
C SER A 3 -15.06 -3.78 -17.73
N VAL A 4 -15.91 -4.78 -17.49
CA VAL A 4 -15.51 -6.04 -16.86
C VAL A 4 -14.57 -6.84 -17.75
N LYS A 5 -14.85 -6.93 -19.06
CA LYS A 5 -13.99 -7.64 -20.02
C LYS A 5 -12.61 -6.98 -20.10
N ILE A 6 -12.59 -5.64 -20.15
CA ILE A 6 -11.36 -4.85 -20.20
C ILE A 6 -10.53 -5.08 -18.94
N LEU A 7 -11.18 -5.03 -17.76
CA LEU A 7 -10.53 -5.32 -16.49
C LEU A 7 -9.83 -6.68 -16.49
N PHE A 8 -10.55 -7.76 -16.80
CA PHE A 8 -9.94 -9.10 -16.79
C PHE A 8 -8.83 -9.25 -17.85
N PHE A 9 -8.93 -8.54 -18.97
CA PHE A 9 -7.88 -8.56 -20.00
C PHE A 9 -6.63 -7.81 -19.53
N ILE A 10 -6.78 -6.62 -18.93
CA ILE A 10 -5.72 -5.85 -18.29
C ILE A 10 -5.04 -6.66 -17.18
N LEU A 11 -5.83 -7.31 -16.31
CA LEU A 11 -5.29 -8.17 -15.26
C LEU A 11 -4.47 -9.32 -15.85
N THR A 12 -5.02 -10.04 -16.84
CA THR A 12 -4.36 -11.18 -17.47
C THR A 12 -3.04 -10.78 -18.12
N LEU A 13 -3.07 -9.78 -19.01
CA LEU A 13 -1.87 -9.28 -19.68
C LEU A 13 -0.89 -8.64 -18.68
N GLY A 14 -1.41 -7.96 -17.67
CA GLY A 14 -0.64 -7.31 -16.62
C GLY A 14 0.17 -8.29 -15.77
N TYR A 15 -0.44 -9.41 -15.37
CA TYR A 15 0.26 -10.47 -14.67
C TYR A 15 1.27 -11.20 -15.57
N ILE A 16 0.93 -11.42 -16.84
CA ILE A 16 1.88 -11.99 -17.82
C ILE A 16 3.09 -11.08 -17.93
N LEU A 17 2.89 -9.79 -18.19
CA LEU A 17 3.96 -8.79 -18.29
C LEU A 17 4.74 -8.68 -16.98
N GLY A 18 4.05 -8.68 -15.84
CA GLY A 18 4.62 -8.60 -14.50
C GLY A 18 5.50 -9.79 -14.12
N SER A 19 5.26 -10.94 -14.75
CA SER A 19 6.01 -12.18 -14.51
C SER A 19 7.33 -12.26 -15.31
N ILE A 20 7.47 -11.44 -16.36
CA ILE A 20 8.68 -11.38 -17.20
C ILE A 20 9.86 -10.95 -16.33
N LYS A 21 10.94 -11.72 -16.38
CA LYS A 21 12.18 -11.42 -15.66
C LYS A 21 13.07 -10.55 -16.54
N PHE A 22 13.43 -9.37 -16.04
CA PHE A 22 14.43 -8.52 -16.67
C PHE A 22 15.56 -8.32 -15.66
N PHE A 23 16.81 -8.69 -16.01
CA PHE A 23 17.97 -8.60 -15.12
C PHE A 23 17.73 -9.21 -13.71
N ASN A 24 17.08 -10.38 -13.66
CA ASN A 24 16.72 -11.10 -12.43
C ASN A 24 15.69 -10.38 -11.52
N ILE A 25 15.05 -9.31 -12.01
CA ILE A 25 14.04 -8.53 -11.30
C ILE A 25 12.67 -8.78 -11.95
N ARG A 26 11.64 -8.91 -11.12
CA ARG A 26 10.23 -9.09 -11.53
C ARG A 26 9.46 -7.82 -11.22
N LEU A 27 8.65 -7.36 -12.16
CA LEU A 27 7.80 -6.18 -11.96
C LEU A 27 6.63 -6.45 -11.00
N GLY A 28 6.15 -7.70 -10.95
CA GLY A 28 5.05 -8.12 -10.08
C GLY A 28 3.71 -7.56 -10.54
N THR A 29 2.82 -7.26 -9.58
CA THR A 29 1.48 -6.68 -9.85
C THR A 29 1.53 -5.33 -10.56
N SER A 30 2.65 -4.63 -10.52
CA SER A 30 2.83 -3.37 -11.27
C SER A 30 2.85 -3.53 -12.78
N GLY A 31 3.01 -4.75 -13.31
CA GLY A 31 2.72 -5.03 -14.72
C GLY A 31 1.27 -4.73 -15.10
N VAL A 32 0.33 -4.88 -14.16
CA VAL A 32 -1.09 -4.50 -14.33
C VAL A 32 -1.23 -3.01 -14.56
N LEU A 33 -0.51 -2.17 -13.81
CA LEU A 33 -0.54 -0.73 -14.03
C LEU A 33 -0.05 -0.36 -15.42
N LEU A 34 1.08 -0.91 -15.87
CA LEU A 34 1.65 -0.59 -17.18
C LEU A 34 0.71 -0.96 -18.31
N VAL A 35 0.08 -2.15 -18.24
CA VAL A 35 -0.94 -2.54 -19.22
C VAL A 35 -2.16 -1.63 -19.12
N ALA A 36 -2.60 -1.29 -17.90
CA ALA A 36 -3.73 -0.39 -17.70
C ALA A 36 -3.50 1.00 -18.29
N LEU A 37 -2.29 1.57 -18.17
CA LEU A 37 -1.90 2.84 -18.79
C LEU A 37 -1.98 2.78 -20.32
N ILE A 38 -1.56 1.67 -20.93
CA ILE A 38 -1.69 1.47 -22.38
C ILE A 38 -3.17 1.48 -22.77
N PHE A 39 -4.02 0.77 -22.02
CA PHE A 39 -5.47 0.74 -22.27
C PHE A 39 -6.14 2.11 -22.04
N GLY A 40 -5.73 2.84 -20.99
CA GLY A 40 -6.17 4.21 -20.70
C GLY A 40 -5.83 5.18 -21.82
N HIS A 41 -4.62 5.08 -22.40
CA HIS A 41 -4.23 5.85 -23.57
C HIS A 41 -5.14 5.63 -24.79
N PHE A 42 -5.70 4.42 -24.96
CA PHE A 42 -6.70 4.12 -25.99
C PHE A 42 -8.14 4.43 -25.57
N GLY A 43 -8.34 5.19 -24.49
CA GLY A 43 -9.64 5.62 -23.97
C GLY A 43 -10.47 4.51 -23.34
N GLN A 44 -9.85 3.40 -22.93
CA GLN A 44 -10.56 2.30 -22.26
C GLN A 44 -10.58 2.53 -20.74
N GLU A 45 -11.64 3.17 -20.24
CA GLU A 45 -11.79 3.43 -18.82
C GLU A 45 -12.38 2.23 -18.05
N ILE A 46 -11.92 2.05 -16.81
CA ILE A 46 -12.52 1.15 -15.83
C ILE A 46 -13.26 2.01 -14.80
N SER A 47 -14.39 1.51 -14.31
CA SER A 47 -15.16 2.18 -13.26
C SER A 47 -14.30 2.49 -12.03
N GLY A 48 -14.39 3.73 -11.53
CA GLY A 48 -13.75 4.15 -10.28
C GLY A 48 -14.11 3.25 -9.10
N ALA A 49 -15.29 2.62 -9.11
CA ALA A 49 -15.66 1.66 -8.08
C ALA A 49 -14.69 0.48 -7.98
N VAL A 50 -14.16 -0.02 -9.11
CA VAL A 50 -13.17 -1.11 -9.12
C VAL A 50 -11.86 -0.65 -8.50
N ARG A 51 -11.43 0.58 -8.83
CA ARG A 51 -10.23 1.20 -8.26
C ARG A 51 -10.37 1.33 -6.74
N ASP A 52 -11.50 1.86 -6.29
CA ASP A 52 -11.72 2.18 -4.87
C ASP A 52 -11.91 0.90 -4.04
N ILE A 53 -12.64 -0.10 -4.56
CA ILE A 53 -12.74 -1.44 -3.95
C ILE A 53 -11.35 -2.08 -3.86
N GLY A 54 -10.57 -2.00 -4.94
CA GLY A 54 -9.20 -2.50 -4.96
C GLY A 54 -8.34 -1.85 -3.89
N LEU A 55 -8.40 -0.52 -3.78
CA LEU A 55 -7.65 0.27 -2.82
C LEU A 55 -7.97 -0.13 -1.39
N VAL A 56 -9.25 -0.14 -1.01
CA VAL A 56 -9.64 -0.41 0.38
C VAL A 56 -9.32 -1.85 0.77
N CYS A 57 -9.50 -2.82 -0.13
CA CYS A 57 -9.12 -4.22 0.10
C CYS A 57 -7.60 -4.38 0.26
N PHE A 58 -6.83 -3.74 -0.61
CA PHE A 58 -5.36 -3.73 -0.54
C PHE A 58 -4.88 -3.16 0.79
N VAL A 59 -5.31 -1.94 1.12
CA VAL A 59 -4.78 -1.19 2.25
C VAL A 59 -5.26 -1.76 3.59
N ALA A 60 -6.51 -2.22 3.68
CA ALA A 60 -6.99 -2.93 4.87
C ALA A 60 -6.21 -4.23 5.12
N SER A 61 -5.91 -5.00 4.06
CA SER A 61 -5.12 -6.23 4.18
C SER A 61 -3.69 -5.95 4.63
N VAL A 62 -3.04 -4.91 4.07
CA VAL A 62 -1.73 -4.44 4.54
C VAL A 62 -1.79 -4.04 6.02
N GLY A 63 -2.82 -3.32 6.42
CA GLY A 63 -3.00 -2.87 7.79
C GLY A 63 -3.11 -4.04 8.78
N LEU A 64 -3.96 -5.01 8.46
CA LEU A 64 -4.16 -6.21 9.28
C LEU A 64 -2.89 -7.06 9.40
N ILE A 65 -2.11 -7.20 8.31
CA ILE A 65 -0.82 -7.90 8.34
C ILE A 65 0.18 -7.15 9.23
N ALA A 66 0.24 -5.82 9.12
CA ALA A 66 1.24 -5.00 9.78
C ALA A 66 0.94 -4.75 11.27
N GLY A 67 -0.32 -4.79 11.70
CA GLY A 67 -0.77 -4.43 13.05
C GLY A 67 0.05 -5.05 14.19
N PRO A 68 0.10 -6.39 14.33
CA PRO A 68 0.83 -7.05 15.42
C PRO A 68 2.31 -6.63 15.48
N VAL A 69 2.97 -6.62 14.32
CA VAL A 69 4.40 -6.32 14.19
C VAL A 69 4.68 -4.84 14.45
N PHE A 70 3.82 -3.95 13.98
CA PHE A 70 3.96 -2.50 14.14
C PHE A 70 3.96 -2.12 15.62
N PHE A 71 2.91 -2.49 16.36
CA PHE A 71 2.77 -2.09 17.77
C PHE A 71 3.76 -2.78 18.70
N CYS A 72 4.14 -4.04 18.40
CA CYS A 72 5.18 -4.72 19.17
C CYS A 72 6.53 -4.00 19.06
N ASN A 73 6.94 -3.63 17.84
CA ASN A 73 8.18 -2.88 17.63
C ASN A 73 8.08 -1.45 18.17
N PHE A 74 6.92 -0.81 18.06
CA PHE A 74 6.70 0.55 18.54
C PHE A 74 7.01 0.69 20.05
N LYS A 75 6.67 -0.31 20.87
CA LYS A 75 6.87 -0.26 22.33
C LYS A 75 8.33 -0.11 22.78
N SER A 76 9.29 -0.62 22.00
CA SER A 76 10.70 -0.66 22.40
C SER A 76 11.53 0.53 21.91
N ARG A 77 11.20 1.11 20.75
CA ARG A 77 11.97 2.21 20.12
C ARG A 77 11.12 3.24 19.37
N ALA A 78 9.88 3.49 19.80
CA ALA A 78 8.93 4.43 19.17
C ALA A 78 9.57 5.75 18.74
N VAL A 79 10.30 6.42 19.63
CA VAL A 79 10.90 7.74 19.36
C VAL A 79 11.88 7.68 18.19
N ALA A 80 12.75 6.67 18.13
CA ALA A 80 13.70 6.52 17.03
C ALA A 80 12.98 6.28 15.70
N TYR A 81 11.93 5.44 15.68
CA TYR A 81 11.14 5.19 14.47
C TYR A 81 10.35 6.42 14.01
N MET A 82 9.79 7.18 14.95
CA MET A 82 9.10 8.45 14.64
C MET A 82 10.06 9.47 14.04
N VAL A 83 11.28 9.61 14.59
CA VAL A 83 12.29 10.53 14.05
C VAL A 83 12.71 10.14 12.64
N ILE A 84 13.03 8.85 12.42
CA ILE A 84 13.40 8.36 11.08
C ILE A 84 12.25 8.58 10.09
N GLY A 85 11.01 8.28 10.50
CA GLY A 85 9.82 8.52 9.70
C GLY A 85 9.64 9.99 9.33
N PHE A 86 9.76 10.90 10.31
CA PHE A 86 9.60 12.34 10.08
C PHE A 86 10.69 12.91 9.17
N VAL A 87 11.94 12.50 9.37
CA VAL A 87 13.06 12.88 8.49
C VAL A 87 12.83 12.38 7.06
N THR A 88 12.32 11.16 6.91
CA THR A 88 12.00 10.58 5.59
C THR A 88 10.87 11.35 4.90
N ILE A 89 9.81 11.70 5.65
CA ILE A 89 8.68 12.48 5.13
C ILE A 89 9.14 13.88 4.69
N ILE A 90 9.87 14.60 5.56
CA ILE A 90 10.35 15.96 5.24
C ILE A 90 11.29 15.95 4.06
N SER A 91 12.27 15.04 4.03
CA SER A 91 13.24 14.97 2.94
C SER A 91 12.58 14.63 1.61
N GLY A 92 11.66 13.67 1.58
CA GLY A 92 10.88 13.33 0.38
C GLY A 92 10.01 14.51 -0.10
N ALA A 93 9.29 15.16 0.82
CA ALA A 93 8.46 16.32 0.50
C ALA A 93 9.30 17.50 -0.02
N ALA A 94 10.43 17.80 0.63
CA ALA A 94 11.33 18.86 0.21
C ALA A 94 11.90 18.61 -1.19
N LEU A 95 12.33 17.37 -1.47
CA LEU A 95 12.84 17.00 -2.79
C LEU A 95 11.77 17.08 -3.88
N CYS A 96 10.54 16.69 -3.58
CA CYS A 96 9.41 16.81 -4.49
C CYS A 96 9.10 18.28 -4.80
N VAL A 97 9.00 19.13 -3.77
CA VAL A 97 8.78 20.58 -3.93
C VAL A 97 9.91 21.24 -4.71
N ALA A 98 11.17 20.87 -4.43
CA ALA A 98 12.32 21.36 -5.16
C ALA A 98 12.25 20.99 -6.65
N SER A 99 11.90 19.72 -6.96
CA SER A 99 11.72 19.25 -8.33
C SER A 99 10.65 20.05 -9.08
N ILE A 100 9.51 20.32 -8.43
CA ILE A 100 8.42 21.12 -9.02
C ILE A 100 8.89 22.54 -9.34
N LYS A 101 9.58 23.21 -8.40
CA LYS A 101 10.01 24.61 -8.57
C LYS A 101 11.17 24.78 -9.55
N ILE A 102 12.10 23.83 -9.58
CA ILE A 102 13.30 23.92 -10.42
C ILE A 102 13.00 23.49 -11.87
N LEU A 103 12.23 22.40 -12.04
CA LEU A 103 12.00 21.79 -13.36
C LEU A 103 10.64 22.16 -13.97
N GLY A 104 9.75 22.83 -13.21
CA GLY A 104 8.43 23.25 -13.70
C GLY A 104 7.46 22.09 -13.95
N ILE A 105 7.63 20.96 -13.26
CA ILE A 105 6.83 19.75 -13.47
C ILE A 105 5.42 19.94 -12.87
N PRO A 106 4.33 19.54 -13.57
CA PRO A 106 2.98 19.56 -13.02
C PRO A 106 2.89 18.83 -11.68
N VAL A 107 2.20 19.42 -10.70
CA VAL A 107 2.12 18.89 -9.33
C VAL A 107 1.63 17.44 -9.29
N PRO A 108 0.54 17.04 -9.98
CA PRO A 108 0.05 15.66 -9.94
C PRO A 108 1.06 14.66 -10.52
N LEU A 109 1.74 15.02 -11.61
CA LEU A 109 2.79 14.21 -12.21
C LEU A 109 3.99 14.05 -11.25
N ALA A 110 4.43 15.13 -10.60
CA ALA A 110 5.56 15.13 -9.68
C ALA A 110 5.33 14.27 -8.43
N ILE A 111 4.15 14.39 -7.80
CA ILE A 111 3.79 13.53 -6.66
C ILE A 111 3.59 12.07 -7.11
N GLY A 112 3.12 11.83 -8.33
CA GLY A 112 3.07 10.51 -8.96
C GLY A 112 4.47 9.90 -9.09
N ILE A 113 5.41 10.64 -9.66
CA ILE A 113 6.83 10.25 -9.80
C ILE A 113 7.43 9.94 -8.43
N MET A 114 7.21 10.79 -7.43
CA MET A 114 7.69 10.57 -6.07
C MET A 114 7.17 9.24 -5.50
N ASN A 115 5.85 8.99 -5.61
CA ASN A 115 5.26 7.76 -5.13
C ASN A 115 5.73 6.52 -5.91
N GLY A 116 5.95 6.64 -7.23
CA GLY A 116 6.49 5.56 -8.05
C GLY A 116 7.94 5.23 -7.69
N ALA A 117 8.78 6.25 -7.51
CA ALA A 117 10.18 6.10 -7.09
C ALA A 117 10.29 5.48 -5.69
N LEU A 118 9.39 5.85 -4.77
CA LEU A 118 9.32 5.27 -3.43
C LEU A 118 8.48 3.99 -3.37
N THR A 119 7.96 3.50 -4.51
CA THR A 119 7.08 2.31 -4.60
C THR A 119 5.88 2.36 -3.64
N SER A 120 5.39 3.56 -3.33
CA SER A 120 4.33 3.81 -2.35
C SER A 120 2.95 3.86 -3.01
N THR A 121 2.31 2.69 -3.14
CA THR A 121 0.96 2.59 -3.70
C THR A 121 -0.12 3.33 -2.88
N PRO A 122 -0.13 3.28 -1.53
CA PRO A 122 -1.06 4.11 -0.75
C PRO A 122 -0.82 5.61 -0.95
N GLY A 123 0.43 6.02 -1.16
CA GLY A 123 0.78 7.40 -1.48
C GLY A 123 0.26 7.83 -2.87
N LEU A 124 0.30 6.93 -3.87
CA LEU A 124 -0.35 7.16 -5.17
C LEU A 124 -1.86 7.36 -5.01
N ALA A 125 -2.52 6.53 -4.21
CA ALA A 125 -3.94 6.66 -3.98
C ALA A 125 -4.29 8.01 -3.33
N ALA A 126 -3.54 8.41 -2.30
CA ALA A 126 -3.70 9.72 -1.67
C ALA A 126 -3.41 10.87 -2.65
N ALA A 127 -2.44 10.71 -3.55
CA ALA A 127 -2.16 11.69 -4.60
C ALA A 127 -3.35 11.86 -5.55
N ILE A 128 -3.90 10.76 -6.08
CA ILE A 128 -5.07 10.79 -6.99
C ILE A 128 -6.30 11.38 -6.27
N GLU A 129 -6.52 11.02 -5.00
CA GLU A 129 -7.63 11.54 -4.20
C GLU A 129 -7.49 13.05 -3.94
N ALA A 130 -6.27 13.52 -3.68
CA ALA A 130 -5.99 14.93 -3.39
C ALA A 130 -5.99 15.82 -4.65
N THR A 131 -5.51 15.32 -5.79
CA THR A 131 -5.42 16.11 -7.03
C THR A 131 -6.65 15.98 -7.92
N GLY A 132 -7.38 14.87 -7.82
CA GLY A 132 -8.43 14.52 -8.78
C GLY A 132 -7.89 14.29 -10.21
N ASP A 133 -6.58 14.16 -10.37
CA ASP A 133 -5.90 14.16 -11.66
C ASP A 133 -5.18 12.82 -11.88
N PRO A 134 -5.53 12.07 -12.95
CA PRO A 134 -4.97 10.75 -13.20
C PRO A 134 -3.53 10.79 -13.74
N THR A 135 -2.98 11.95 -14.08
CA THR A 135 -1.55 12.10 -14.47
C THR A 135 -0.60 11.69 -13.35
N ALA A 136 -1.07 11.62 -12.09
CA ALA A 136 -0.33 10.99 -10.99
C ALA A 136 -0.04 9.50 -11.24
N SER A 137 -0.99 8.75 -11.83
CA SER A 137 -0.79 7.35 -12.23
C SER A 137 0.28 7.21 -13.31
N ILE A 138 0.33 8.16 -14.26
CA ILE A 138 1.35 8.22 -15.30
C ILE A 138 2.72 8.41 -14.66
N GLY A 139 2.86 9.41 -13.78
CA GLY A 139 4.10 9.70 -13.07
C GLY A 139 4.60 8.50 -12.25
N TYR A 140 3.68 7.83 -11.56
CA TYR A 140 4.00 6.60 -10.84
C TYR A 140 4.50 5.51 -11.78
N GLY A 141 3.82 5.28 -12.91
CA GLY A 141 4.23 4.29 -13.91
C GLY A 141 5.62 4.54 -14.48
N ILE A 142 5.97 5.81 -14.75
CA ILE A 142 7.29 6.21 -15.25
C ILE A 142 8.39 5.92 -14.22
N ALA A 143 8.15 6.28 -12.95
CA ALA A 143 9.18 6.19 -11.91
C ALA A 143 9.31 4.79 -11.29
N TYR A 144 8.27 3.95 -11.37
CA TYR A 144 8.22 2.66 -10.69
C TYR A 144 9.38 1.69 -11.05
N PRO A 145 9.74 1.47 -12.33
CA PRO A 145 10.87 0.62 -12.67
C PRO A 145 12.18 1.09 -12.02
N PHE A 146 12.42 2.42 -12.00
CA PHE A 146 13.60 3.00 -11.37
C PHE A 146 13.57 2.87 -9.85
N GLY A 147 12.39 3.00 -9.23
CA GLY A 147 12.21 2.77 -7.79
C GLY A 147 12.54 1.34 -7.39
N VAL A 148 11.98 0.35 -8.09
CA VAL A 148 12.29 -1.08 -7.83
C VAL A 148 13.77 -1.37 -8.03
N LEU A 149 14.37 -0.91 -9.13
CA LEU A 149 15.81 -1.09 -9.38
C LEU A 149 16.65 -0.44 -8.27
N GLY A 150 16.33 0.79 -7.88
CA GLY A 150 17.04 1.54 -6.85
C GLY A 150 16.99 0.84 -5.48
N VAL A 151 15.80 0.42 -5.04
CA VAL A 151 15.63 -0.30 -3.76
C VAL A 151 16.37 -1.64 -3.77
N VAL A 152 16.27 -2.41 -4.86
CA VAL A 152 16.98 -3.69 -4.99
C VAL A 152 18.49 -3.50 -4.91
N LEU A 153 19.05 -2.54 -5.65
CA LEU A 153 20.48 -2.21 -5.58
C LEU A 153 20.89 -1.74 -4.20
N PHE A 154 20.10 -0.88 -3.57
CA PHE A 154 20.37 -0.36 -2.23
C PHE A 154 20.44 -1.49 -1.19
N VAL A 155 19.45 -2.40 -1.19
CA VAL A 155 19.42 -3.56 -0.29
C VAL A 155 20.61 -4.50 -0.51
N GLN A 156 21.13 -4.60 -1.74
CA GLN A 156 22.32 -5.41 -2.03
C GLN A 156 23.64 -4.72 -1.67
N ILE A 157 23.71 -3.40 -1.85
CA ILE A 157 24.94 -2.61 -1.68
C ILE A 157 25.17 -2.24 -0.22
N VAL A 158 24.14 -1.79 0.50
CA VAL A 158 24.27 -1.25 1.87
C VAL A 158 24.91 -2.24 2.84
N PRO A 159 24.49 -3.52 2.90
CA PRO A 159 25.11 -4.48 3.81
C PRO A 159 26.58 -4.73 3.46
N ARG A 160 26.93 -4.70 2.17
CA ARG A 160 28.31 -4.86 1.68
C ARG A 160 29.17 -3.65 2.05
N ILE A 161 28.64 -2.43 1.95
CA ILE A 161 29.34 -1.20 2.36
C ILE A 161 29.54 -1.18 3.88
N LEU A 162 28.48 -1.46 4.64
CA LEU A 162 28.51 -1.43 6.11
C LEU A 162 29.22 -2.64 6.73
N ARG A 163 29.68 -3.60 5.91
CA ARG A 163 30.29 -4.87 6.34
C ARG A 163 29.47 -5.58 7.42
N ILE A 164 28.14 -5.54 7.28
CA ILE A 164 27.22 -6.17 8.22
C ILE A 164 27.24 -7.68 7.96
N ASP A 165 27.70 -8.43 8.95
CA ASP A 165 27.62 -9.88 8.94
C ASP A 165 26.23 -10.31 9.43
N PHE A 166 25.37 -10.70 8.48
CA PHE A 166 24.01 -11.14 8.77
C PHE A 166 23.95 -12.36 9.69
N SER A 167 25.04 -13.13 9.83
CA SER A 167 25.11 -14.28 10.73
C SER A 167 25.17 -13.90 12.22
N GLN A 168 25.59 -12.67 12.54
CA GLN A 168 25.71 -12.17 13.92
C GLN A 168 24.58 -11.22 14.33
N THR A 169 23.78 -10.75 13.37
CA THR A 169 22.60 -9.93 13.65
C THR A 169 21.54 -10.81 14.29
N LYS A 170 21.42 -10.76 15.63
CA LYS A 170 20.26 -11.35 16.32
C LYS A 170 19.01 -10.81 15.62
N PRO A 171 18.07 -11.68 15.19
CA PRO A 171 16.82 -11.20 14.64
C PRO A 171 16.23 -10.20 15.64
N VAL A 172 15.86 -9.01 15.14
CA VAL A 172 15.09 -8.05 15.93
C VAL A 172 13.92 -8.84 16.49
N MET A 173 13.76 -8.81 17.82
CA MET A 173 12.76 -9.59 18.58
C MET A 173 11.56 -9.91 17.70
N ASP A 174 11.47 -11.17 17.27
CA ASP A 174 10.54 -11.59 16.22
C ASP A 174 9.14 -11.70 16.79
N CYS A 175 8.55 -10.55 17.08
CA CYS A 175 7.16 -10.48 17.43
C CYS A 175 6.28 -11.10 16.34
N GLY A 176 6.73 -11.21 15.08
CA GLY A 176 5.93 -11.70 13.96
C GLY A 176 5.84 -13.23 13.85
N GLN A 177 6.84 -13.97 14.35
CA GLN A 177 6.78 -15.44 14.49
C GLN A 177 6.08 -15.85 15.79
N ASP A 178 6.28 -15.13 16.89
CA ASP A 178 5.63 -15.43 18.18
C ASP A 178 4.18 -14.92 18.29
N LEU A 179 3.76 -13.97 17.42
CA LEU A 179 2.37 -13.51 17.29
C LEU A 179 1.62 -14.17 16.13
N GLN A 180 2.19 -15.18 15.46
CA GLN A 180 1.37 -16.03 14.59
C GLN A 180 0.35 -16.75 15.48
N PRO A 181 -0.94 -16.47 15.34
CA PRO A 181 -1.94 -17.10 16.15
C PRO A 181 -2.31 -18.42 15.48
N GLU A 182 -1.39 -19.38 15.48
CA GLU A 182 -1.83 -20.76 15.65
C GLU A 182 -2.23 -20.93 17.12
N GLY A 183 -3.30 -20.24 17.55
CA GLY A 183 -3.96 -20.54 18.83
C GLY A 183 -3.94 -19.50 19.95
N THR A 184 -3.67 -18.21 19.70
CA THR A 184 -3.93 -17.13 20.70
C THR A 184 -5.36 -16.57 20.66
N ALA A 185 -6.27 -17.23 19.93
CA ALA A 185 -7.68 -17.24 20.25
C ALA A 185 -7.85 -17.71 21.70
N GLY A 186 -8.02 -16.77 22.64
CA GLY A 186 -8.34 -17.09 24.03
C GLY A 186 -9.42 -18.17 24.04
N LYS A 187 -9.18 -19.27 24.77
CA LYS A 187 -10.08 -20.44 24.85
C LYS A 187 -11.53 -19.95 24.97
N GLY A 188 -12.29 -20.02 23.86
CA GLY A 188 -13.66 -19.49 23.76
C GLY A 188 -13.94 -18.40 22.72
N SER A 189 -12.98 -17.93 21.93
CA SER A 189 -13.28 -16.93 20.89
C SER A 189 -14.05 -17.53 19.70
N MET A 190 -15.23 -17.00 19.42
CA MET A 190 -16.07 -17.33 18.27
C MET A 190 -15.47 -16.77 16.99
N LYS A 191 -15.21 -17.64 16.00
CA LYS A 191 -14.91 -17.25 14.62
C LYS A 191 -16.22 -17.13 13.85
N ILE A 192 -16.52 -15.92 13.37
CA ILE A 192 -17.76 -15.64 12.62
C ILE A 192 -17.70 -16.29 11.24
N ASP A 193 -16.53 -16.29 10.61
CA ASP A 193 -16.31 -16.95 9.33
C ASP A 193 -14.93 -17.66 9.30
N PRO A 194 -14.80 -18.74 8.53
CA PRO A 194 -13.58 -19.55 8.52
C PRO A 194 -12.39 -18.91 7.78
N PHE A 195 -12.64 -17.94 6.90
CA PHE A 195 -11.62 -17.33 6.05
C PHE A 195 -11.08 -16.00 6.60
N GLY A 196 -11.81 -15.37 7.52
CA GLY A 196 -11.53 -14.05 8.07
C GLY A 196 -12.00 -12.90 7.16
N PHE A 197 -13.09 -13.09 6.42
CA PHE A 197 -13.76 -12.02 5.68
C PHE A 197 -14.46 -11.02 6.60
N PHE A 198 -15.03 -11.46 7.72
CA PHE A 198 -15.70 -10.58 8.68
C PHE A 198 -14.72 -9.51 9.22
N PRO A 199 -13.53 -9.86 9.75
CA PRO A 199 -12.58 -8.85 10.22
C PRO A 199 -12.09 -7.93 9.10
N LEU A 200 -11.91 -8.43 7.88
CA LEU A 200 -11.52 -7.62 6.72
C LEU A 200 -12.61 -6.58 6.37
N VAL A 201 -13.87 -7.00 6.26
CA VAL A 201 -14.99 -6.11 5.95
C VAL A 201 -15.23 -5.12 7.09
N LEU A 202 -15.12 -5.57 8.35
CA LEU A 202 -15.19 -4.69 9.52
C LEU A 202 -14.10 -3.62 9.45
N THR A 203 -12.87 -4.01 9.09
CA THR A 203 -11.73 -3.09 8.93
C THR A 203 -11.99 -2.06 7.86
N ILE A 204 -12.49 -2.47 6.70
CA ILE A 204 -12.82 -1.56 5.59
C ILE A 204 -13.95 -0.61 6.02
N ALA A 205 -15.03 -1.13 6.60
CA ALA A 205 -16.18 -0.33 7.01
C ALA A 205 -15.79 0.71 8.07
N ALA A 206 -15.12 0.28 9.15
CA ALA A 206 -14.65 1.18 10.20
C ALA A 206 -13.60 2.16 9.67
N GLY A 207 -12.71 1.72 8.77
CA GLY A 207 -11.72 2.57 8.12
C GLY A 207 -12.32 3.65 7.24
N LEU A 208 -13.37 3.35 6.48
CA LEU A 208 -14.09 4.33 5.67
C LEU A 208 -14.90 5.31 6.53
N ILE A 209 -15.39 4.89 7.69
CA ILE A 209 -15.99 5.81 8.67
C ILE A 209 -14.90 6.74 9.25
N ALA A 210 -13.75 6.19 9.63
CA ALA A 210 -12.61 6.98 10.12
C ALA A 210 -12.07 7.95 9.05
N ALA A 211 -12.12 7.58 7.76
CA ALA A 211 -11.74 8.46 6.65
C ALA A 211 -12.57 9.75 6.58
N LYS A 212 -13.84 9.72 7.01
CA LYS A 212 -14.70 10.91 7.05
C LYS A 212 -14.33 11.90 8.15
N ILE A 213 -13.44 11.54 9.07
CA ILE A 213 -12.96 12.46 10.10
C ILE A 213 -12.03 13.47 9.42
N VAL A 214 -12.52 14.70 9.28
CA VAL A 214 -11.77 15.82 8.72
C VAL A 214 -11.29 16.72 9.84
N ILE A 215 -9.97 16.83 9.99
CA ILE A 215 -9.32 17.73 10.94
C ILE A 215 -9.03 19.06 10.20
N PRO A 216 -9.65 20.18 10.60
CA PRO A 216 -9.32 21.48 10.03
C PRO A 216 -7.89 21.87 10.48
N LEU A 217 -7.06 22.25 9.52
CA LEU A 217 -5.70 22.72 9.76
C LEU A 217 -5.65 24.25 9.74
N PRO A 218 -4.69 24.86 10.47
CA PRO A 218 -4.45 26.29 10.37
C PRO A 218 -4.11 26.68 8.91
N GLY A 219 -4.68 27.79 8.44
CA GLY A 219 -4.53 28.24 7.05
C GLY A 219 -5.64 27.78 6.08
N GLY A 220 -6.74 27.22 6.59
CA GLY A 220 -7.92 26.86 5.76
C GLY A 220 -7.81 25.49 5.07
N ALA A 221 -6.70 24.77 5.28
CA ALA A 221 -6.52 23.42 4.79
C ALA A 221 -7.38 22.42 5.59
N ARG A 222 -7.74 21.30 4.96
CA ARG A 222 -8.47 20.19 5.58
C ARG A 222 -7.62 18.94 5.49
N PHE A 223 -7.36 18.29 6.63
CA PHE A 223 -6.70 17.00 6.68
C PHE A 223 -7.76 15.91 6.85
N SER A 224 -7.70 14.87 6.02
CA SER A 224 -8.46 13.65 6.16
C SER A 224 -7.52 12.48 5.96
N LEU A 225 -7.81 11.35 6.61
CA LEU A 225 -7.09 10.11 6.36
C LEU A 225 -7.34 9.55 4.94
N GLY A 226 -8.42 9.94 4.28
CA GLY A 226 -8.78 9.48 2.94
C GLY A 226 -9.11 7.98 2.86
N ALA A 227 -9.44 7.52 1.66
CA ALA A 227 -9.79 6.12 1.40
C ALA A 227 -8.61 5.14 1.57
N SER A 228 -7.39 5.67 1.63
CA SER A 228 -6.17 4.89 1.91
C SER A 228 -5.81 4.88 3.40
N GLY A 229 -5.69 6.04 4.06
CA GLY A 229 -5.21 6.11 5.44
C GLY A 229 -6.18 5.54 6.47
N GLY A 230 -7.49 5.70 6.27
CA GLY A 230 -8.52 5.23 7.21
C GLY A 230 -8.51 3.69 7.38
N PRO A 231 -8.65 2.93 6.28
CA PRO A 231 -8.52 1.47 6.30
C PRO A 231 -7.16 0.97 6.79
N LEU A 232 -6.06 1.69 6.49
CA LEU A 232 -4.73 1.31 6.97
C LEU A 232 -4.65 1.39 8.50
N LEU A 233 -5.02 2.54 9.06
CA LEU A 233 -4.94 2.80 10.50
C LEU A 233 -5.85 1.85 11.27
N THR A 234 -7.07 1.66 10.75
CA THR A 234 -8.04 0.72 11.34
C THR A 234 -7.54 -0.71 11.28
N GLY A 235 -6.92 -1.12 10.16
CA GLY A 235 -6.32 -2.44 10.00
C GLY A 235 -5.15 -2.66 10.96
N LEU A 236 -4.30 -1.65 11.18
CA LEU A 236 -3.24 -1.70 12.19
C LEU A 236 -3.81 -1.99 13.58
N ILE A 237 -4.87 -1.27 13.97
CA ILE A 237 -5.50 -1.39 15.29
C ILE A 237 -6.19 -2.75 15.46
N ILE A 238 -7.05 -3.14 14.50
CA ILE A 238 -7.77 -4.41 14.52
C ILE A 238 -6.79 -5.59 14.48
N GLY A 239 -5.77 -5.50 13.63
CA GLY A 239 -4.73 -6.51 13.51
C GLY A 239 -3.94 -6.67 14.81
N TYR A 240 -3.68 -5.57 15.53
CA TYR A 240 -2.98 -5.63 16.82
C TYR A 240 -3.82 -6.27 17.94
N PHE A 241 -5.09 -5.88 18.08
CA PHE A 241 -5.95 -6.40 19.14
C PHE A 241 -6.35 -7.86 18.91
N GLY A 242 -6.55 -8.29 17.66
CA GLY A 242 -6.85 -9.68 17.30
C GLY A 242 -8.21 -10.20 17.77
N HIS A 243 -8.92 -9.52 18.67
CA HIS A 243 -10.26 -9.89 19.13
C HIS A 243 -11.07 -8.68 19.62
N ILE A 244 -12.41 -8.77 19.57
CA ILE A 244 -13.34 -7.86 20.26
C ILE A 244 -14.25 -8.72 21.13
N GLY A 245 -14.03 -8.70 22.45
CA GLY A 245 -14.75 -9.55 23.39
C GLY A 245 -14.64 -11.04 23.00
N PRO A 246 -15.75 -11.76 22.76
CA PRO A 246 -15.72 -13.16 22.36
C PRO A 246 -15.44 -13.36 20.86
N ILE A 247 -15.39 -12.32 20.03
CA ILE A 247 -15.24 -12.46 18.57
C ILE A 247 -13.76 -12.38 18.19
N SER A 248 -13.27 -13.39 17.47
CA SER A 248 -11.93 -13.37 16.88
C SER A 248 -11.88 -12.48 15.65
N LEU A 249 -10.87 -11.61 15.58
CA LEU A 249 -10.56 -10.73 14.45
C LEU A 249 -9.33 -11.18 13.67
N GLU A 250 -8.76 -12.32 14.03
CA GLU A 250 -7.59 -12.87 13.39
C GLU A 250 -7.94 -13.41 12.00
N VAL A 251 -7.14 -13.04 11.02
CA VAL A 251 -7.26 -13.51 9.64
C VAL A 251 -6.02 -14.30 9.28
N ARG A 252 -6.19 -15.42 8.56
CA ARG A 252 -5.05 -16.19 8.07
C ARG A 252 -4.20 -15.31 7.15
N LYS A 253 -2.87 -15.37 7.34
CA LYS A 253 -1.91 -14.62 6.52
C LYS A 253 -2.10 -14.86 5.03
N SER A 254 -2.36 -16.10 4.61
CA SER A 254 -2.63 -16.43 3.21
C SER A 254 -3.87 -15.72 2.64
N THR A 255 -4.94 -15.58 3.43
CA THR A 255 -6.13 -14.83 3.03
C THR A 255 -5.78 -13.35 2.86
N LEU A 256 -5.08 -12.75 3.82
CA LEU A 256 -4.70 -11.33 3.75
C LEU A 256 -3.74 -11.06 2.61
N GLU A 257 -2.75 -11.92 2.36
CA GLU A 257 -1.84 -11.78 1.22
C GLU A 257 -2.58 -11.89 -0.11
N THR A 258 -3.54 -12.81 -0.21
CA THR A 258 -4.39 -12.95 -1.40
C THR A 258 -5.25 -11.69 -1.62
N MET A 259 -5.92 -11.20 -0.57
CA MET A 259 -6.75 -10.00 -0.63
C MET A 259 -5.92 -8.74 -0.90
N ARG A 260 -4.69 -8.67 -0.38
CA ARG A 260 -3.71 -7.63 -0.69
C ARG A 260 -3.36 -7.61 -2.17
N GLU A 261 -2.91 -8.74 -2.73
CA GLU A 261 -2.52 -8.82 -4.14
C GLU A 261 -3.70 -8.57 -5.07
N PHE A 262 -4.87 -9.14 -4.76
CA PHE A 262 -6.10 -8.92 -5.53
C PHE A 262 -6.54 -7.45 -5.50
N GLY A 263 -6.60 -6.86 -4.31
CA GLY A 263 -6.94 -5.44 -4.15
C GLY A 263 -5.95 -4.53 -4.89
N LEU A 264 -4.65 -4.83 -4.79
CA LEU A 264 -3.59 -4.08 -5.46
C LEU A 264 -3.77 -4.11 -6.99
N ALA A 265 -4.06 -5.29 -7.54
CA ALA A 265 -4.27 -5.45 -8.98
C ALA A 265 -5.51 -4.68 -9.47
N LEU A 266 -6.63 -4.74 -8.73
CA LEU A 266 -7.84 -3.96 -9.07
C LEU A 266 -7.60 -2.45 -8.98
N PHE A 267 -6.89 -2.01 -7.94
CA PHE A 267 -6.53 -0.61 -7.76
C PHE A 267 -5.68 -0.12 -8.94
N LEU A 268 -4.60 -0.84 -9.27
CA LEU A 268 -3.69 -0.45 -10.35
C LEU A 268 -4.36 -0.51 -11.73
N ALA A 269 -5.23 -1.50 -11.96
CA ALA A 269 -6.02 -1.57 -13.19
C ALA A 269 -6.93 -0.35 -13.35
N GLY A 270 -7.67 0.01 -12.30
CA GLY A 270 -8.55 1.17 -12.33
C GLY A 270 -7.81 2.51 -12.36
N ALA A 271 -6.70 2.63 -11.64
CA ALA A 271 -5.89 3.85 -11.61
C ALA A 271 -5.14 4.10 -12.93
N GLY A 272 -4.65 3.06 -13.59
CA GLY A 272 -3.96 3.18 -14.87
C GLY A 272 -4.90 3.37 -16.06
N ALA A 273 -6.07 2.72 -16.05
CA ALA A 273 -7.05 2.84 -17.13
C ALA A 273 -7.75 4.21 -17.18
N ALA A 274 -7.70 4.97 -16.08
CA ALA A 274 -8.24 6.33 -16.00
C ALA A 274 -7.23 7.41 -16.41
N ALA A 275 -6.01 7.03 -16.81
CA ALA A 275 -4.89 7.93 -17.07
C ALA A 275 -4.62 8.18 -18.55
#